data_AF-A0A093GJH3-F1
#
_entry.id   AF-A0A093GJH3-F1
#
_cell.length_a   1.000
_cell.length_b   1.000
_cell.length_c   1.000
_cell.angle_alpha   90.00
_cell.angle_beta   90.00
_cell.angle_gamma   90.00
#
_symmetry.space_group_name_H-M   'P 1'
#
loop_
_entity.id
_entity.type
_entity.pdbx_description
1 polymer ?
#
loop_
_entity_poly.entity_id
_entity_poly.type
_entity_poly.pdbx_seq_one_letter_code
_entity_poly.pdbx_strand_id
1 'polypeptide(L)'
;GLEETTPKPVEDTGNVLKQGYLEKRCRDHSFFGWEWKKRWCVLNRKTFYYYANEKSKQPKGSFPISECSARLASHLRRDSRRSCCFELSCPWKRTYE
;
A
#
# COMPACT_ATOMS: atom_id res chain seq x y z
N GLY A 1 -14.47 -26.70 15.30
CA GLY A 1 -15.07 -25.37 15.10
C GLY A 1 -14.05 -24.51 14.41
N LEU A 2 -14.34 -24.03 13.20
CA LEU A 2 -13.49 -23.06 12.52
C LEU A 2 -13.78 -21.70 13.17
N GLU A 3 -12.82 -21.13 13.89
CA GLU A 3 -12.92 -19.75 14.36
C GLU A 3 -12.82 -18.81 13.14
N GLU A 4 -13.99 -18.34 12.70
CA GLU A 4 -14.13 -17.28 11.73
C GLU A 4 -13.70 -15.97 12.40
N THR A 5 -12.43 -15.60 12.26
CA THR A 5 -11.93 -14.30 12.72
C THR A 5 -12.55 -13.21 11.84
N THR A 6 -13.68 -12.67 12.28
CA THR A 6 -14.35 -11.53 11.65
C THR A 6 -13.40 -10.32 11.69
N PRO A 7 -12.97 -9.74 10.56
CA PRO A 7 -12.08 -8.60 10.57
C PRO A 7 -12.86 -7.37 11.04
N LYS A 8 -12.56 -6.92 12.27
CA LYS A 8 -13.13 -5.72 12.87
C LYS A 8 -12.86 -4.50 11.97
N PRO A 9 -13.82 -3.56 11.86
CA PRO A 9 -13.56 -2.28 11.22
C PRO A 9 -12.37 -1.61 11.91
N VAL A 10 -11.42 -1.09 11.13
CA VAL A 10 -10.35 -0.26 11.68
C VAL A 10 -10.98 1.06 12.11
N GLU A 11 -11.51 1.10 13.34
CA GLU A 11 -11.99 2.33 13.96
C GLU A 11 -10.81 3.19 14.38
N ASP A 12 -10.85 4.44 13.91
CA ASP A 12 -10.06 5.61 14.27
C ASP A 12 -8.65 5.35 14.86
N THR A 13 -7.67 5.14 13.99
CA THR A 13 -6.26 5.18 14.39
C THR A 13 -5.85 6.63 14.64
N GLY A 14 -6.01 7.15 15.86
CA GLY A 14 -5.58 8.49 16.30
C GLY A 14 -4.06 8.78 16.22
N ASN A 15 -3.34 8.14 15.30
CA ASN A 15 -1.90 8.24 15.04
C ASN A 15 -1.58 8.19 13.53
N VAL A 16 -2.46 8.71 12.66
CA VAL A 16 -2.15 8.85 11.23
C VAL A 16 -1.02 9.87 11.07
N LEU A 17 0.12 9.43 10.53
CA LEU A 17 1.25 10.28 10.21
C LEU A 17 1.07 10.93 8.84
N LYS A 18 0.54 10.18 7.87
CA LYS A 18 0.25 10.67 6.52
C LYS A 18 -0.83 9.82 5.88
N GLN A 19 -1.65 10.46 5.06
CA GLN A 19 -2.61 9.76 4.22
C GLN A 19 -2.77 10.49 2.88
N GLY A 20 -3.19 9.76 1.86
CA GLY A 20 -3.35 10.30 0.52
C GLY A 20 -3.51 9.23 -0.54
N TYR A 21 -3.86 9.68 -1.75
CA TYR A 21 -3.90 8.79 -2.90
C TYR A 21 -2.50 8.52 -3.45
N LEU A 22 -2.21 7.24 -3.67
CA LEU A 22 -1.05 6.78 -4.42
C LEU A 22 -1.49 5.79 -5.50
N GLU A 23 -0.66 5.67 -6.52
CA GLU A 23 -0.77 4.61 -7.50
C GLU A 23 0.09 3.45 -7.03
N LYS A 24 -0.52 2.30 -6.79
CA LYS A 24 0.15 1.10 -6.31
C LYS A 24 0.24 0.07 -7.44
N ARG A 25 1.42 -0.50 -7.69
CA ARG A 25 1.60 -1.53 -8.73
C ARG A 25 0.85 -2.82 -8.38
N CYS A 26 0.09 -3.34 -9.34
CA CYS A 26 -0.55 -4.66 -9.24
C CYS A 26 0.49 -5.78 -9.42
N ARG A 27 0.34 -6.87 -8.67
CA ARG A 27 1.25 -8.02 -8.74
C ARG A 27 0.87 -8.98 -9.88
N ASP A 28 -0.42 -9.13 -10.14
CA ASP A 28 -0.91 -10.13 -11.08
C ASP A 28 -0.47 -9.75 -12.49
N HIS A 29 -0.08 -10.75 -13.28
CA HIS A 29 0.12 -10.63 -14.72
C HIS A 29 -1.24 -10.37 -15.37
N SER A 30 -1.79 -9.16 -15.19
CA SER A 30 -2.90 -8.72 -16.01
C SER A 30 -2.43 -8.77 -17.46
N PHE A 31 -3.19 -9.48 -18.29
CA PHE A 31 -2.97 -9.60 -19.74
C PHE A 31 -2.85 -8.23 -20.45
N PHE A 32 -3.24 -7.13 -19.78
CA PHE A 32 -3.18 -5.75 -20.25
C PHE A 32 -2.03 -4.90 -19.65
N GLY A 33 -1.01 -5.52 -19.06
CA GLY A 33 0.21 -4.84 -18.60
C GLY A 33 0.21 -4.45 -17.12
N TRP A 34 1.33 -3.86 -16.67
CA TRP A 34 1.55 -3.39 -15.30
C TRP A 34 0.58 -2.26 -14.94
N GLU A 35 -0.62 -2.63 -14.50
CA GLU A 35 -1.61 -1.65 -14.13
C GLU A 35 -1.32 -1.13 -12.72
N TRP A 36 -0.87 0.12 -12.68
CA TRP A 36 -0.84 0.92 -11.46
C TRP A 36 -2.27 1.22 -11.05
N LYS A 37 -2.65 0.88 -9.81
CA LYS A 37 -4.02 1.10 -9.31
C LYS A 37 -4.04 2.21 -8.28
N LYS A 38 -4.94 3.18 -8.44
CA LYS A 38 -5.19 4.20 -7.43
C LYS A 38 -5.65 3.54 -6.12
N ARG A 39 -5.01 3.88 -5.02
CA ARG A 39 -5.30 3.41 -3.66
C ARG A 39 -5.27 4.59 -2.69
N TRP A 40 -6.19 4.58 -1.74
CA TRP A 40 -6.07 5.46 -0.59
C TRP A 40 -5.12 4.80 0.40
N CYS A 41 -4.00 5.45 0.68
CA CYS A 41 -2.96 4.93 1.54
C CYS A 41 -2.98 5.69 2.87
N VAL A 42 -2.86 4.96 3.96
CA VAL A 42 -2.81 5.50 5.31
C VAL A 42 -1.57 4.95 6.00
N LEU A 43 -0.69 5.85 6.41
CA LEU A 43 0.51 5.57 7.19
C LEU A 43 0.26 5.99 8.62
N ASN A 44 0.38 5.05 9.55
CA ASN A 44 0.48 5.36 10.98
C ASN A 44 1.90 5.01 11.48
N ARG A 45 2.13 5.12 12.79
CA ARG A 45 3.46 4.89 13.40
C ARG A 45 4.05 3.49 13.18
N LYS A 46 3.23 2.47 12.92
CA LYS A 46 3.70 1.07 12.86
C LYS A 46 3.33 0.35 11.57
N THR A 47 2.30 0.80 10.87
CA THR A 47 1.65 0.04 9.80
C THR A 47 1.26 0.96 8.65
N PHE A 48 1.48 0.46 7.44
CA PHE A 48 0.97 1.04 6.20
C PHE A 48 -0.27 0.26 5.77
N TYR A 49 -1.37 0.96 5.52
CA TYR A 49 -2.62 0.40 5.00
C TYR A 49 -2.90 0.97 3.61
N TYR A 50 -3.52 0.16 2.76
CA TYR A 50 -4.06 0.65 1.50
C TYR A 50 -5.49 0.14 1.27
N TYR A 51 -6.34 1.05 0.83
CA TYR A 51 -7.76 0.87 0.62
C TYR A 51 -8.11 1.08 -0.85
N ALA A 52 -9.27 0.57 -1.28
CA ALA A 52 -9.75 0.85 -2.63
C ALA A 52 -10.00 2.36 -2.84
N ASN A 53 -10.55 3.02 -1.83
CA ASN A 53 -10.77 4.47 -1.75
C ASN A 53 -10.84 4.92 -0.28
N GLU A 54 -10.90 6.23 -0.04
CA GLU A 54 -10.94 6.83 1.30
C GLU A 54 -12.16 6.39 2.14
N LYS A 55 -13.30 6.12 1.50
CA LYS A 55 -14.55 5.72 2.17
C LYS A 55 -14.63 4.22 2.48
N SER A 56 -13.62 3.45 2.11
CA SER A 56 -13.62 2.00 2.27
C SER A 56 -13.45 1.61 3.74
N LYS A 57 -14.39 0.82 4.25
CA LYS A 57 -14.34 0.34 5.66
C LYS A 57 -13.22 -0.67 5.92
N GLN A 58 -12.83 -1.45 4.92
CA GLN A 58 -11.81 -2.49 5.03
C GLN A 58 -10.62 -2.22 4.10
N PRO A 59 -9.37 -2.40 4.58
CA PRO A 59 -8.20 -2.28 3.73
C PRO A 59 -8.13 -3.44 2.73
N LYS A 60 -7.60 -3.16 1.54
CA LYS A 60 -7.21 -4.19 0.57
C LYS A 60 -5.92 -4.92 1.02
N GLY A 61 -5.18 -4.34 1.96
CA GLY A 61 -4.09 -4.99 2.65
C GLY A 61 -3.31 -4.02 3.53
N SER A 62 -2.40 -4.57 4.31
CA SER A 62 -1.53 -3.81 5.21
C SER A 62 -0.18 -4.51 5.42
N PHE A 63 0.81 -3.75 5.87
CA PHE A 63 2.11 -4.28 6.26
C PHE A 63 2.77 -3.39 7.33
N PRO A 64 3.54 -3.98 8.27
CA PRO A 64 4.32 -3.22 9.24
C PRO A 64 5.43 -2.45 8.54
N ILE A 65 5.77 -1.26 9.04
CA ILE A 65 6.80 -0.39 8.44
C ILE A 65 8.11 -0.35 9.21
N SER A 66 8.17 -0.91 10.42
CA SER A 66 9.28 -0.73 11.36
C SER A 66 10.63 -1.13 10.79
N GLU A 67 10.65 -2.18 9.96
CA GLU A 67 11.87 -2.70 9.32
C GLU A 67 11.93 -2.38 7.82
N CYS A 68 11.00 -1.61 7.28
CA CYS A 68 10.96 -1.32 5.85
C CYS A 68 11.86 -0.11 5.52
N SER A 69 12.63 -0.23 4.44
CA SER A 69 13.37 0.90 3.86
C SER A 69 12.62 1.48 2.66
N ALA A 70 12.68 2.79 2.48
CA ALA A 70 12.11 3.49 1.34
C ALA A 70 13.22 3.93 0.39
N ARG A 71 13.03 3.77 -0.92
CA ARG A 71 13.90 4.42 -1.93
C ARG A 71 13.10 4.97 -3.09
N LEU A 72 13.62 6.05 -3.70
CA LEU A 72 13.15 6.51 -4.98
C LEU A 72 13.47 5.46 -6.06
N ALA A 73 12.53 5.24 -6.98
CA ALA A 73 12.59 4.14 -7.92
C ALA A 73 12.07 4.58 -9.30
N SER A 74 12.80 5.50 -9.93
CA SER A 74 12.41 6.08 -11.23
C SER A 74 12.39 5.07 -12.38
N HIS A 75 13.07 3.93 -12.22
CA HIS A 75 13.06 2.84 -13.20
C HIS A 75 11.71 2.09 -13.27
N LEU A 76 10.78 2.32 -12.33
CA LEU A 76 9.48 1.64 -12.27
C LEU A 76 8.50 2.09 -13.36
N ARG A 77 8.75 3.26 -13.99
CA ARG A 77 7.91 3.81 -15.06
C ARG A 77 8.74 4.42 -16.17
N ARG A 78 8.16 4.47 -17.36
CA ARG A 78 8.76 5.12 -18.55
C ARG A 78 8.06 6.44 -18.93
N ASP A 79 6.95 6.78 -18.28
CA ASP A 79 6.19 8.01 -18.53
C ASP A 79 6.71 9.20 -17.68
N SER A 80 6.07 10.36 -17.82
CA SER A 80 6.43 11.59 -17.09
C SER A 80 6.31 11.46 -15.56
N ARG A 81 5.61 10.43 -15.07
CA ARG A 81 5.43 10.16 -13.63
C ARG A 81 6.57 9.37 -13.01
N ARG A 82 7.59 8.98 -13.77
CA ARG A 82 8.74 8.21 -13.27
C ARG A 82 9.47 8.87 -12.10
N SER A 83 9.52 10.20 -12.03
CA SER A 83 10.13 10.92 -10.91
C SER A 83 9.31 10.87 -9.62
N CYS A 84 8.04 10.46 -9.69
CA CYS A 84 7.13 10.35 -8.57
C CYS A 84 7.07 8.91 -7.99
N CYS A 85 7.98 8.03 -8.42
CA CYS A 85 8.01 6.64 -8.00
C CYS A 85 8.96 6.41 -6.83
N PHE A 86 8.48 5.64 -5.86
CA PHE A 86 9.28 5.11 -4.77
C PHE A 86 8.84 3.67 -4.51
N GLU A 87 9.66 2.93 -3.78
CA GLU A 87 9.32 1.60 -3.31
C GLU A 87 9.69 1.42 -1.84
N LEU A 88 8.97 0.53 -1.19
CA LEU A 88 9.20 0.10 0.18
C LEU A 88 9.70 -1.34 0.18
N SER A 89 10.95 -1.52 0.57
CA SER A 89 11.59 -2.84 0.71
C SER A 89 11.50 -3.29 2.17
N CYS A 90 10.78 -4.37 2.44
CA CYS A 90 10.57 -4.90 3.78
C CYS A 90 11.29 -6.26 3.90
N PRO A 91 12.26 -6.46 4.81
CA PRO A 91 13.11 -7.66 4.86
C PRO A 91 12.36 -8.98 4.96
N TRP A 92 11.22 -8.97 5.67
CA TRP A 92 10.40 -10.14 5.94
C TRP A 92 9.24 -10.31 4.96
N LYS A 93 9.12 -9.39 4.00
CA LYS A 93 8.05 -9.37 3.01
C LYS A 93 8.63 -9.03 1.65
N ARG A 94 7.74 -8.77 0.71
CA ARG A 94 8.07 -8.29 -0.62
C ARG A 94 8.33 -6.78 -0.62
N THR A 95 8.87 -6.31 -1.73
CA THR A 95 8.84 -4.90 -2.11
C THR A 95 7.41 -4.46 -2.45
N TYR A 96 7.08 -3.23 -2.07
CA TYR A 96 5.84 -2.56 -2.44
C TYR A 96 6.15 -1.31 -3.25
N GLU A 97 5.66 -1.28 -4.48
CA GLU A 97 5.65 -0.11 -5.36
C GLU A 97 4.25 0.48 -5.48
#